data_AF-A0A350XU58-F1
#
_entry.id   AF-A0A350XU58-F1
#
_cell.length_a   1.000
_cell.length_b   1.000
_cell.length_c   1.000
_cell.angle_alpha   90.00
_cell.angle_beta   90.00
_cell.angle_gamma   90.00
#
_symmetry.space_group_name_H-M   'P 1'
#
loop_
_entity.id
_entity.type
_entity.pdbx_description
1 polymer ?
#
loop_
_entity_poly.entity_id
_entity_poly.type
_entity_poly.pdbx_seq_one_letter_code
_entity_poly.pdbx_strand_id
1 'polypeptide(L)'
;MAVRCHPARPRVRRRRRAPQAHRRCDRRRLSAPPRDRRGTALGRGGDRSHDRRRAVVTPRQGEIWWATVADRRRPVLVVSRSAAATALNRIVCAPVTRTIRGIPTEIPLGAVNGLRQPCVASFDNLQLVLSAMLSERVGALANPRRQICAALDALADC
;
A
#
# COMPACT_ATOMS: atom_id res chain seq x y z
N MET A 1 39.31 30.41 -39.10
CA MET A 1 38.15 31.32 -39.33
C MET A 1 37.08 30.92 -38.30
N ALA A 2 36.96 31.58 -37.15
CA ALA A 2 36.19 32.82 -36.88
C ALA A 2 34.69 32.61 -37.22
N VAL A 3 33.66 32.78 -36.36
CA VAL A 3 33.43 33.71 -35.24
C VAL A 3 32.29 33.19 -34.34
N ARG A 4 32.50 33.35 -33.02
CA ARG A 4 31.59 33.69 -31.88
C ARG A 4 30.06 33.70 -32.07
N CYS A 5 29.33 33.28 -31.03
CA CYS A 5 28.60 34.18 -30.12
C CYS A 5 27.90 33.46 -28.95
N HIS A 6 28.17 33.93 -27.72
CA HIS A 6 27.35 33.75 -26.51
C HIS A 6 26.52 35.03 -26.30
N PRO A 7 25.33 34.95 -25.68
CA PRO A 7 25.21 35.51 -24.32
C PRO A 7 24.30 34.66 -23.39
N ALA A 8 24.79 34.33 -22.19
CA ALA A 8 24.48 34.98 -20.92
C ALA A 8 23.01 34.85 -20.43
N ARG A 9 22.80 34.02 -19.40
CA ARG A 9 21.57 34.03 -18.57
C ARG A 9 21.91 34.37 -17.10
N PRO A 10 20.96 35.00 -16.37
CA PRO A 10 21.31 35.90 -15.27
C PRO A 10 21.48 35.20 -13.91
N ARG A 11 22.31 35.84 -13.09
CA ARG A 11 22.63 35.54 -11.70
C ARG A 11 21.41 35.73 -10.79
N VAL A 12 20.98 34.69 -10.08
CA VAL A 12 20.01 34.81 -8.97
C VAL A 12 20.76 35.31 -7.73
N ARG A 13 20.47 36.54 -7.31
CA ARG A 13 20.99 37.14 -6.07
C ARG A 13 20.17 36.68 -4.86
N ARG A 14 20.87 36.16 -3.85
CA ARG A 14 20.39 36.02 -2.47
C ARG A 14 20.03 37.38 -1.86
N ARG A 15 18.89 37.47 -1.19
CA ARG A 15 18.60 38.33 0.00
C ARG A 15 17.38 37.70 0.70
N ARG A 16 17.17 37.71 2.01
CA ARG A 16 17.90 38.08 3.24
C ARG A 16 17.05 37.48 4.38
N ARG A 17 17.70 36.97 5.44
CA ARG A 17 17.08 36.67 6.74
C ARG A 17 16.50 37.94 7.37
N ALA A 18 15.44 37.79 8.15
CA ALA A 18 15.21 38.53 9.40
C ALA A 18 14.06 37.89 10.23
N PRO A 19 14.03 38.13 11.56
CA PRO A 19 13.65 37.11 12.55
C PRO A 19 12.49 37.52 13.49
N GLN A 20 12.04 36.57 14.34
CA GLN A 20 11.63 36.74 15.77
C GLN A 20 10.49 37.74 16.08
N ALA A 21 9.68 37.68 17.13
CA ALA A 21 9.61 36.93 18.37
C ALA A 21 8.31 37.37 19.09
N HIS A 22 7.85 36.52 20.01
CA HIS A 22 7.23 36.85 21.31
C HIS A 22 6.19 37.97 21.41
N ARG A 23 4.95 37.61 21.81
CA ARG A 23 4.28 38.06 23.07
C ARG A 23 3.26 36.98 23.46
N ARG A 24 3.55 36.05 24.38
CA ARG A 24 3.21 36.14 25.82
C ARG A 24 2.18 37.23 26.15
N CYS A 25 0.93 36.83 26.26
CA CYS A 25 -0.03 37.46 27.17
C CYS A 25 -0.40 36.44 28.24
N ASP A 26 -0.03 36.83 29.44
CA ASP A 26 -0.22 36.17 30.70
C ASP A 26 -1.56 36.62 31.30
N ARG A 27 -2.01 35.86 32.30
CA ARG A 27 -2.89 36.26 33.40
C ARG A 27 -4.42 36.17 33.27
N ARG A 28 -4.90 35.39 34.26
CA ARG A 28 -6.11 35.51 35.10
C ARG A 28 -7.28 34.67 34.60
N ARG A 29 -7.44 33.47 35.19
CA ARG A 29 -8.04 33.17 36.51
C ARG A 29 -9.56 33.03 36.39
N LEU A 30 -9.98 31.79 36.67
CA LEU A 30 -11.18 31.39 37.41
C LEU A 30 -12.53 31.64 36.74
N SER A 31 -13.19 30.55 36.35
CA SER A 31 -14.40 30.09 37.04
C SER A 31 -14.84 28.73 36.50
N ALA A 32 -14.98 27.76 37.40
CA ALA A 32 -15.57 26.45 37.14
C ALA A 32 -17.11 26.56 37.21
N PRO A 33 -17.86 25.98 36.26
CA PRO A 33 -19.29 25.72 36.43
C PRO A 33 -19.55 24.23 36.81
N PRO A 34 -20.78 23.90 37.23
CA PRO A 34 -21.03 22.93 38.29
C PRO A 34 -21.13 21.47 37.82
N ARG A 35 -21.08 20.58 38.82
CA ARG A 35 -21.42 19.16 38.70
C ARG A 35 -22.89 19.01 38.40
N ASP A 36 -23.21 18.60 37.17
CA ASP A 36 -24.55 18.09 36.86
C ASP A 36 -24.53 16.57 36.73
N ARG A 37 -25.24 15.93 37.66
CA ARG A 37 -25.50 14.49 37.67
C ARG A 37 -26.79 14.27 36.89
N ARG A 38 -26.70 13.64 35.72
CA ARG A 38 -27.63 12.66 35.13
C ARG A 38 -27.39 12.58 33.62
N GLY A 39 -26.52 11.67 33.23
CA GLY A 39 -26.35 11.23 31.85
C GLY A 39 -26.41 9.71 31.83
N THR A 40 -27.61 9.20 31.62
CA THR A 40 -27.92 7.79 31.38
C THR A 40 -27.17 7.30 30.14
N ALA A 41 -26.53 6.14 30.32
CA ALA A 41 -26.06 5.17 29.34
C ALA A 41 -26.33 5.47 27.85
N LEU A 42 -25.27 5.80 27.12
CA LEU A 42 -25.10 5.37 25.74
C LEU A 42 -23.69 4.78 25.61
N GLY A 43 -23.66 3.45 25.48
CA GLY A 43 -22.45 2.68 25.41
C GLY A 43 -21.57 3.13 24.26
N ARG A 44 -20.32 3.50 24.58
CA ARG A 44 -19.22 3.34 23.63
C ARG A 44 -18.67 1.92 23.82
N GLY A 45 -19.48 0.97 23.34
CA GLY A 45 -19.09 -0.42 23.17
C GLY A 45 -17.77 -0.44 22.41
N GLY A 46 -16.80 -1.11 23.02
CA GLY A 46 -15.41 -1.04 22.64
C GLY A 46 -15.17 -1.36 21.17
N ASP A 47 -14.05 -0.85 20.70
CA ASP A 47 -13.30 -1.37 19.56
C ASP A 47 -12.87 -2.80 19.90
N ARG A 48 -13.85 -3.70 19.90
CA ARG A 48 -13.71 -5.13 19.91
C ARG A 48 -14.13 -5.53 18.52
N SER A 49 -13.20 -5.66 17.59
CA SER A 49 -13.27 -6.64 16.50
C SER A 49 -12.11 -6.43 15.54
N HIS A 50 -10.98 -7.07 15.81
CA HIS A 50 -10.12 -7.70 14.79
C HIS A 50 -8.90 -8.40 15.43
N ASP A 51 -8.76 -8.33 16.76
CA ASP A 51 -7.78 -9.13 17.51
C ASP A 51 -8.40 -10.41 18.13
N ARG A 52 -9.06 -11.20 17.30
CA ARG A 52 -9.45 -12.56 17.68
C ARG A 52 -8.88 -13.52 16.66
N ARG A 53 -7.66 -14.00 16.94
CA ARG A 53 -7.04 -15.17 16.30
C ARG A 53 -7.26 -15.17 14.79
N ARG A 54 -6.66 -14.21 14.08
CA ARG A 54 -6.65 -14.29 12.62
C ARG A 54 -5.99 -15.61 12.26
N ALA A 55 -6.79 -16.54 11.72
CA ALA A 55 -6.31 -17.85 11.33
C ALA A 55 -5.10 -17.65 10.43
N VAL A 56 -4.01 -18.35 10.73
CA VAL A 56 -2.81 -18.33 9.88
C VAL A 56 -3.21 -18.94 8.55
N VAL A 57 -3.53 -18.09 7.58
CA VAL A 57 -3.83 -18.53 6.22
C VAL A 57 -2.53 -18.95 5.57
N THR A 58 -2.54 -20.08 4.89
CA THR A 58 -1.40 -20.59 4.13
C THR A 58 -1.69 -20.38 2.64
N PRO A 59 -1.36 -19.20 2.08
CA PRO A 59 -1.61 -18.93 0.67
C PRO A 59 -0.71 -19.78 -0.22
N ARG A 60 -1.21 -20.12 -1.42
CA ARG A 60 -0.43 -20.81 -2.45
C ARG A 60 0.05 -19.84 -3.53
N GLN A 61 1.16 -20.19 -4.17
CA GLN A 61 1.67 -19.42 -5.30
C GLN A 61 0.62 -19.33 -6.41
N GLY A 62 0.39 -18.13 -6.94
CA GLY A 62 -0.60 -17.88 -7.98
C GLY A 62 -2.01 -17.58 -7.49
N GLU A 63 -2.26 -17.62 -6.18
CA GLU A 63 -3.54 -17.22 -5.62
C GLU A 63 -3.65 -15.70 -5.50
N ILE A 64 -4.87 -15.20 -5.65
CA ILE A 64 -5.21 -13.80 -5.48
C ILE A 64 -5.97 -13.65 -4.17
N TRP A 65 -5.50 -12.73 -3.34
CA TRP A 65 -6.01 -12.51 -2.00
C TRP A 65 -6.29 -11.04 -1.76
N TRP A 66 -7.31 -10.75 -0.95
CA TRP A 66 -7.45 -9.44 -0.35
C TRP A 66 -6.40 -9.26 0.75
N ALA A 67 -5.62 -8.18 0.67
CA ALA A 67 -4.68 -7.77 1.69
C ALA A 67 -5.01 -6.37 2.19
N THR A 68 -4.84 -6.13 3.48
CA THR A 68 -4.87 -4.77 4.04
C THR A 68 -3.42 -4.27 4.10
N VAL A 69 -3.10 -3.21 3.35
CA VAL A 69 -1.75 -2.60 3.33
C VAL A 69 -1.92 -1.10 3.49
N ALA A 70 -1.25 -0.51 4.49
CA ALA A 70 -1.41 0.91 4.85
C ALA A 70 -2.89 1.33 4.96
N ASP A 71 -3.65 0.58 5.77
CA ASP A 71 -5.08 0.78 6.05
C ASP A 71 -6.02 0.73 4.84
N ARG A 72 -5.53 0.29 3.68
CA ARG A 72 -6.35 0.08 2.48
C ARG A 72 -6.40 -1.38 2.07
N ARG A 73 -7.61 -1.88 1.83
CA ARG A 73 -7.85 -3.23 1.33
C ARG A 73 -7.67 -3.27 -0.19
N ARG A 74 -6.74 -4.09 -0.68
CA ARG A 74 -6.42 -4.24 -2.11
C ARG A 74 -6.22 -5.71 -2.46
N PRO A 75 -6.56 -6.14 -3.69
CA PRO A 75 -6.22 -7.48 -4.13
C PRO A 75 -4.71 -7.55 -4.41
N VAL A 76 -4.10 -8.67 -4.07
CA VAL A 76 -2.70 -8.98 -4.32
C VAL A 76 -2.58 -10.40 -4.85
N LEU A 77 -1.68 -10.60 -5.80
CA LEU A 77 -1.30 -11.91 -6.32
C LEU A 77 -0.11 -12.44 -5.53
N VAL A 78 -0.18 -13.67 -5.04
CA VAL A 78 0.90 -14.32 -4.30
C VAL A 78 1.96 -14.84 -5.27
N VAL A 79 3.17 -14.30 -5.17
CA VAL A 79 4.29 -14.63 -6.07
C VAL A 79 5.24 -15.64 -5.42
N SER A 80 5.43 -15.56 -4.10
CA SER A 80 6.26 -16.52 -3.36
C SER A 80 5.80 -17.97 -3.55
N ARG A 81 6.77 -18.88 -3.61
CA ARG A 81 6.53 -20.32 -3.62
C ARG A 81 5.70 -20.76 -2.41
N SER A 82 4.77 -21.71 -2.60
CA SER A 82 3.85 -22.17 -1.53
C SER A 82 4.57 -22.69 -0.28
N ALA A 83 5.73 -23.33 -0.42
CA ALA A 83 6.54 -23.78 0.71
C ALA A 83 7.06 -22.61 1.57
N ALA A 84 7.39 -21.47 0.95
CA ALA A 84 7.81 -20.27 1.66
C ALA A 84 6.64 -19.65 2.43
N ALA A 85 5.42 -19.69 1.88
CA ALA A 85 4.23 -19.20 2.59
C ALA A 85 3.86 -20.01 3.84
N THR A 86 4.31 -21.26 3.93
CA THR A 86 4.10 -22.12 5.11
C THR A 86 5.19 -21.89 6.16
N ALA A 87 6.43 -21.67 5.72
CA ALA A 87 7.59 -21.51 6.62
C ALA A 87 7.83 -20.05 7.06
N LEU A 88 7.35 -19.06 6.30
CA LEU A 88 7.62 -17.64 6.52
C LEU A 88 6.33 -16.86 6.70
N ASN A 89 6.33 -15.93 7.67
CA ASN A 89 5.21 -15.00 7.89
C ASN A 89 5.19 -13.85 6.87
N ARG A 90 6.23 -13.70 6.05
CA ARG A 90 6.38 -12.65 5.04
C ARG A 90 6.44 -13.29 3.66
N ILE A 91 5.56 -12.85 2.78
CA ILE A 91 5.43 -13.37 1.42
C ILE A 91 5.53 -12.22 0.42
N VAL A 92 6.10 -12.51 -0.74
CA VAL A 92 6.19 -11.59 -1.87
C VAL A 92 4.89 -11.67 -2.64
N CYS A 93 4.26 -10.51 -2.83
CA CYS A 93 3.02 -10.37 -3.57
C CYS A 93 3.12 -9.24 -4.61
N ALA A 94 2.45 -9.41 -5.75
CA ALA A 94 2.25 -8.37 -6.74
C ALA A 94 0.90 -7.65 -6.47
N PRO A 95 0.87 -6.32 -6.32
CA PRO A 95 -0.38 -5.58 -6.18
C PRO A 95 -1.21 -5.68 -7.46
N VAL A 96 -2.52 -5.85 -7.29
CA VAL A 96 -3.48 -5.79 -8.40
C VAL A 96 -3.95 -4.36 -8.59
N THR A 97 -3.80 -3.86 -9.81
CA THR A 97 -4.19 -2.49 -10.19
C THR A 97 -5.13 -2.51 -11.39
N ARG A 98 -5.90 -1.44 -11.55
CA ARG A 98 -6.81 -1.25 -12.69
C ARG A 98 -6.15 -0.48 -13.83
N THR A 99 -4.95 0.07 -13.59
CA THR A 99 -4.19 0.82 -14.58
C THR A 99 -3.39 -0.20 -15.39
N ILE A 100 -3.88 -0.49 -16.59
CA ILE A 100 -3.28 -1.44 -17.51
C ILE A 100 -2.35 -0.65 -18.44
N ARG A 101 -1.06 -0.99 -18.46
CA ARG A 101 -0.06 -0.34 -19.32
C ARG A 101 0.26 -1.19 -20.55
N GLY A 102 0.00 -2.50 -20.50
CA GLY A 102 0.31 -3.41 -21.61
C GLY A 102 1.79 -3.74 -21.73
N ILE A 103 2.51 -3.70 -20.60
CA ILE A 103 3.93 -4.06 -20.51
C ILE A 103 4.10 -5.53 -20.10
N PRO A 104 5.24 -6.18 -20.42
CA PRO A 104 5.40 -7.63 -20.20
C PRO A 104 5.50 -8.02 -18.71
N THR A 105 5.75 -7.06 -17.81
CA THR A 105 5.74 -7.26 -16.34
C THR A 105 4.33 -7.20 -15.73
N GLU A 106 3.28 -7.06 -16.54
CA GLU A 106 1.89 -7.13 -16.10
C GLU A 106 1.29 -8.51 -16.41
N ILE A 107 0.70 -9.15 -15.40
CA ILE A 107 -0.14 -10.33 -15.62
C ILE A 107 -1.61 -9.90 -15.71
N PRO A 108 -2.29 -10.09 -16.84
CA PRO A 108 -3.71 -9.78 -16.99
C PRO A 108 -4.57 -10.67 -16.08
N LEU A 109 -5.54 -10.03 -15.42
CA LEU A 109 -6.51 -10.65 -14.54
C LEU A 109 -7.92 -10.16 -14.86
N GLY A 110 -8.93 -10.95 -14.51
CA GLY A 110 -10.32 -10.55 -14.69
C GLY A 110 -11.33 -11.48 -14.03
N ALA A 111 -12.52 -11.57 -14.63
CA ALA A 111 -13.64 -12.35 -14.10
C ALA A 111 -13.29 -13.83 -13.87
N VAL A 112 -12.48 -14.42 -14.75
CA VAL A 112 -12.00 -15.80 -14.62
C VAL A 112 -11.16 -16.04 -13.35
N ASN A 113 -10.62 -14.97 -12.76
CA ASN A 113 -9.83 -15.01 -11.53
C ASN A 113 -10.61 -14.53 -10.31
N GLY A 114 -11.93 -14.32 -10.42
CA GLY A 114 -12.79 -13.83 -9.34
C GLY A 114 -12.84 -12.31 -9.18
N LEU A 115 -12.24 -11.55 -10.10
CA LEU A 115 -12.23 -10.08 -10.04
C LEU A 115 -13.35 -9.48 -10.91
N ARG A 116 -14.05 -8.48 -10.38
CA ARG A 116 -15.25 -7.90 -11.02
C ARG A 116 -14.99 -7.20 -12.36
N GLN A 117 -13.75 -6.79 -12.61
CA GLN A 117 -13.38 -6.01 -13.79
C GLN A 117 -11.97 -6.38 -14.26
N PRO A 118 -11.64 -6.11 -15.54
CA PRO A 118 -10.28 -6.26 -16.04
C PRO A 118 -9.27 -5.47 -15.20
N CYS A 119 -8.16 -6.12 -14.87
CA CYS A 119 -7.09 -5.55 -14.06
C CYS A 119 -5.79 -6.32 -14.32
N VAL A 120 -4.70 -5.87 -13.72
CA VAL A 120 -3.37 -6.48 -13.86
C VAL A 120 -2.69 -6.62 -12.52
N ALA A 121 -1.94 -7.70 -12.33
CA ALA A 121 -0.92 -7.77 -11.27
C ALA A 121 0.38 -7.18 -11.82
N SER A 122 0.90 -6.13 -11.17
CA SER A 122 2.12 -5.43 -11.61
C SER A 122 3.34 -6.00 -10.89
N PHE A 123 4.29 -6.57 -11.65
CA PHE A 123 5.55 -7.11 -11.13
C PHE A 123 6.61 -6.03 -10.91
N ASP A 124 6.43 -4.82 -11.44
CA ASP A 124 7.31 -3.69 -11.13
C ASP A 124 7.18 -3.21 -9.68
N ASN A 125 6.08 -3.59 -9.01
CA ASN A 125 5.70 -3.11 -7.69
C ASN A 125 5.58 -4.25 -6.66
N LEU A 126 6.42 -5.28 -6.77
CA LEU A 126 6.43 -6.39 -5.81
C LEU A 126 6.63 -5.86 -4.39
N GLN A 127 5.78 -6.35 -3.48
CA GLN A 127 5.76 -5.93 -2.09
C GLN A 127 5.85 -7.14 -1.16
N LEU A 128 6.46 -6.91 -0.01
CA LEU A 128 6.50 -7.89 1.06
C LEU A 128 5.28 -7.69 1.97
N VAL A 129 4.41 -8.69 2.02
CA VAL A 129 3.16 -8.65 2.79
C VAL A 129 3.24 -9.70 3.89
N LEU A 130 2.76 -9.36 5.09
CA LEU A 130 2.60 -10.35 6.15
C LEU A 130 1.43 -11.29 5.79
N SER A 131 1.60 -12.60 5.96
CA SER A 131 0.52 -13.59 5.75
C SER A 131 -0.70 -13.24 6.60
N ALA A 132 -0.46 -12.76 7.82
CA ALA A 132 -1.47 -12.22 8.73
C ALA A 132 -2.14 -10.93 8.25
N MET A 133 -1.83 -10.38 7.07
CA MET A 133 -2.57 -9.27 6.44
C MET A 133 -3.51 -9.74 5.32
N LEU A 134 -3.42 -11.00 4.90
CA LEU A 134 -4.33 -11.63 3.93
C LEU A 134 -5.65 -12.05 4.59
N SER A 135 -6.79 -11.64 4.04
CA SER A 135 -8.11 -11.86 4.64
C SER A 135 -8.93 -12.91 3.91
N GLU A 136 -9.06 -12.78 2.59
CA GLU A 136 -9.99 -13.58 1.79
C GLU A 136 -9.37 -13.91 0.43
N ARG A 137 -9.47 -15.18 0.03
CA ARG A 137 -9.05 -15.65 -1.29
C ARG A 137 -10.10 -15.27 -2.33
N VAL A 138 -9.67 -14.57 -3.38
CA VAL A 138 -10.51 -14.13 -4.50
C VAL A 138 -10.55 -15.16 -5.62
N GLY A 139 -9.39 -15.75 -5.92
CA GLY A 139 -9.25 -16.70 -7.00
C GLY A 139 -7.79 -17.08 -7.22
N ALA A 140 -7.47 -17.53 -8.43
CA ALA A 140 -6.11 -17.94 -8.78
C ALA A 140 -5.84 -17.78 -10.28
N LEU A 141 -4.56 -17.82 -10.62
CA LEU A 141 -4.10 -17.99 -11.98
C LEU A 141 -4.34 -19.42 -12.48
N ALA A 142 -4.67 -19.57 -13.77
CA ALA A 142 -4.85 -20.88 -14.38
C ALA A 142 -3.53 -21.65 -14.55
N ASN A 143 -2.45 -20.94 -14.88
CA ASN A 143 -1.10 -21.52 -14.97
C ASN A 143 -0.10 -20.61 -14.25
N PRO A 144 -0.08 -20.64 -12.90
CA PRO A 144 0.71 -19.72 -12.09
C PRO A 144 2.19 -19.71 -12.47
N ARG A 145 2.79 -20.89 -12.61
CA ARG A 145 4.23 -21.01 -12.85
C ARG A 145 4.62 -20.33 -14.15
N ARG A 146 3.96 -20.67 -15.26
CA ARG A 146 4.28 -20.09 -16.58
C ARG A 146 4.12 -18.57 -16.58
N GLN A 147 3.02 -18.07 -16.02
CA GLN A 147 2.72 -16.63 -16.04
C GLN A 147 3.65 -15.83 -15.12
N ILE A 148 3.94 -16.35 -13.92
CA ILE A 148 4.86 -15.73 -12.96
C ILE A 148 6.30 -15.74 -13.50
N CYS A 149 6.77 -16.84 -14.07
CA CYS A 149 8.10 -16.90 -14.68
C CYS A 149 8.22 -15.89 -15.81
N ALA A 150 7.29 -15.87 -16.78
CA ALA A 150 7.35 -14.92 -17.89
C ALA A 150 7.40 -13.45 -17.43
N ALA A 151 6.63 -13.09 -16.38
CA ALA A 151 6.65 -11.73 -15.83
C ALA A 151 7.94 -11.42 -15.05
N LEU A 152 8.54 -12.41 -14.37
CA LEU A 152 9.82 -12.25 -13.67
C LEU A 152 10.99 -12.17 -14.66
N ASP A 153 10.98 -12.98 -15.71
CA ASP A 153 11.98 -12.96 -16.78
C ASP A 153 11.93 -11.60 -17.48
N ALA A 154 10.73 -11.08 -17.79
CA ALA A 154 10.57 -9.74 -18.35
C ALA A 154 10.98 -8.61 -17.39
N LEU A 155 10.87 -8.82 -16.08
CA LEU A 155 11.29 -7.85 -15.06
C LEU A 155 12.82 -7.83 -14.91
N ALA A 156 13.46 -8.99 -15.00
CA ALA A 156 14.89 -9.18 -14.74
C ALA A 156 15.76 -9.13 -16.01
N ASP A 157 15.15 -9.26 -17.19
CA ASP A 157 15.82 -9.33 -18.50
C ASP A 157 16.89 -10.43 -18.56
N CYS A 158 16.59 -11.61 -18.01
CA CYS A 158 17.51 -12.74 -17.85
C CYS A 158 16.91 -14.10 -18.20
#